data_AF-A0A8H3C3Z4-F1
#
_entry.id   AF-A0A8H3C3Z4-F1
#
_cell.length_a   1.000
_cell.length_b   1.000
_cell.length_c   1.000
_cell.angle_alpha   90.00
_cell.angle_beta   90.00
_cell.angle_gamma   90.00
#
_symmetry.space_group_name_H-M   'P 1'
#
loop_
_entity.id
_entity.type
_entity.pdbx_description
1 polymer ?
#
loop_
_entity_poly.entity_id
_entity_poly.type
_entity_poly.pdbx_seq_one_letter_code
_entity_poly.pdbx_strand_id
1 'polypeptide(L)'
;MSIETGVYRIVNLRFASLVQLVDDKPTTTLTSGVDQGRGSEKWKVESIGGVYTFYNLAHKRYASVRQPNGGQPIGIHSTAVRWEIVKGKFENGFL
;
A
#
# COMPACT_ATOMS: atom_id res chain seq x y z
N MET A 1 15.73 9.94 -0.24
CA MET A 1 15.82 8.51 0.10
C MET A 1 14.89 7.80 -0.86
N SER A 2 15.42 6.85 -1.63
CA SER A 2 14.63 6.02 -2.55
C SER A 2 14.35 4.67 -1.89
N ILE A 3 13.16 4.11 -2.11
CA ILE A 3 12.87 2.73 -1.74
C ILE A 3 13.37 1.84 -2.88
N GLU A 4 14.07 0.76 -2.54
CA GLU A 4 14.52 -0.22 -3.53
C GLU A 4 13.36 -1.08 -4.02
N THR A 5 13.51 -1.69 -5.20
CA THR A 5 12.54 -2.69 -5.67
C THR A 5 12.68 -3.95 -4.81
N GLY A 6 11.56 -4.47 -4.30
CA GLY A 6 11.60 -5.60 -3.39
C GLY A 6 10.22 -6.00 -2.84
N VAL A 7 10.21 -6.99 -1.95
CA VAL A 7 9.00 -7.40 -1.22
C VAL A 7 9.03 -6.79 0.17
N TYR A 8 8.00 -6.01 0.48
CA TYR A 8 7.90 -5.25 1.71
C TYR A 8 6.62 -5.59 2.47
N ARG A 9 6.65 -5.23 3.75
CA ARG A 9 5.49 -5.08 4.60
C ARG A 9 5.35 -3.60 4.95
N ILE A 10 4.14 -3.07 4.87
CA ILE A 10 3.87 -1.66 5.17
C ILE A 10 3.21 -1.60 6.54
N VAL A 11 3.92 -1.03 7.51
CA VAL A 11 3.53 -1.01 8.92
C VAL A 11 2.91 0.35 9.27
N ASN A 12 1.70 0.34 9.80
CA ASN A 12 1.19 1.44 10.59
C ASN A 12 1.87 1.41 11.97
N LEU A 13 2.71 2.41 12.24
CA LEU A 13 3.49 2.48 13.46
C LEU A 13 2.67 2.86 14.71
N ARG A 14 1.45 3.44 14.58
CA ARG A 14 0.56 3.67 15.75
C ARG A 14 0.15 2.39 16.40
N PHE A 15 -0.41 1.55 15.54
CA PHE A 15 -1.32 0.49 15.93
C PHE A 15 -0.60 -0.85 15.84
N ALA A 16 0.69 -0.83 15.46
CA ALA A 16 1.50 -2.00 15.15
C ALA A 16 0.76 -2.95 14.20
N SER A 17 0.10 -2.38 13.18
CA SER A 17 -0.70 -3.12 12.21
C SER A 17 -0.09 -3.03 10.81
N LEU A 18 -0.40 -4.01 9.97
CA LEU A 18 0.07 -4.11 8.59
C LEU A 18 -1.03 -3.75 7.62
N VAL A 19 -0.67 -3.00 6.57
CA VAL A 19 -1.53 -2.82 5.41
C VAL A 19 -1.71 -4.17 4.72
N GLN A 20 -2.95 -4.59 4.56
CA GLN A 20 -3.29 -5.86 3.94
C GLN A 20 -4.48 -5.73 2.99
N LEU A 21 -4.53 -6.67 2.05
CA LEU A 21 -5.65 -6.86 1.14
C LEU A 21 -6.30 -8.21 1.45
N VAL A 22 -7.59 -8.22 1.78
CA VAL A 22 -8.26 -9.43 2.31
C VAL A 22 -8.94 -10.30 1.24
N ASP A 23 -9.29 -9.71 0.10
CA ASP A 23 -9.78 -10.40 -1.09
C ASP A 23 -9.45 -9.57 -2.36
N ASP A 24 -9.82 -10.07 -3.54
CA ASP A 24 -9.53 -9.41 -4.82
C ASP A 24 -10.76 -8.76 -5.50
N LYS A 25 -11.84 -8.54 -4.73
CA LYS A 25 -13.09 -7.96 -5.26
C LYS A 25 -12.90 -6.48 -5.58
N PRO A 26 -13.46 -5.97 -6.69
CA PRO A 26 -13.29 -4.56 -7.07
C PRO A 26 -13.79 -3.53 -6.05
N THR A 27 -14.67 -3.92 -5.14
CA THR A 27 -15.21 -3.10 -4.04
C THR A 27 -14.32 -3.08 -2.81
N THR A 28 -13.31 -3.93 -2.76
CA THR A 28 -12.46 -4.08 -1.58
C THR A 28 -11.46 -2.95 -1.47
N THR A 29 -11.28 -2.52 -0.23
CA THR A 29 -10.33 -1.48 0.15
C THR A 29 -9.21 -2.10 0.96
N LEU A 30 -8.04 -1.46 0.95
CA LEU A 30 -6.94 -1.84 1.81
C LEU A 30 -7.35 -1.58 3.25
N THR A 31 -7.10 -2.56 4.10
CA THR A 31 -7.33 -2.45 5.53
C THR A 31 -6.01 -2.59 6.28
N SER A 32 -6.04 -2.34 7.59
CA SER A 32 -4.93 -2.67 8.47
C SER A 32 -5.34 -3.78 9.43
N GLY A 33 -4.41 -4.66 9.77
CA GLY A 33 -4.65 -5.64 10.83
C GLY A 33 -3.35 -6.17 11.42
N VAL A 34 -3.47 -7.02 12.44
CA VAL A 34 -2.32 -7.60 13.14
C VAL A 34 -1.47 -8.45 12.19
N ASP A 35 -0.17 -8.51 12.46
CA ASP A 35 0.76 -9.36 11.71
C ASP A 35 0.41 -10.84 11.91
N GLN A 36 0.06 -11.52 10.81
CA GLN A 36 -0.28 -12.94 10.80
C GLN A 36 0.60 -13.76 9.86
N GLY A 37 1.70 -13.19 9.35
CA GLY A 37 2.58 -13.90 8.40
C GLY A 37 2.00 -14.07 6.99
N ARG A 38 0.84 -13.46 6.69
CA ARG A 38 0.05 -13.78 5.50
C ARG A 38 0.63 -13.18 4.22
N GLY A 39 0.35 -13.83 3.10
CA GLY A 39 0.67 -13.28 1.78
C GLY A 39 -0.06 -11.96 1.48
N SER A 40 -1.25 -11.78 2.05
CA SER A 40 -2.06 -10.55 1.94
C SER A 40 -1.38 -9.31 2.52
N GLU A 41 -0.36 -9.48 3.36
CA GLU A 41 0.41 -8.42 4.01
C GLU A 41 1.69 -8.07 3.24
N LYS A 42 2.03 -8.84 2.20
CA LYS A 42 3.27 -8.71 1.42
C LYS A 42 3.02 -7.97 0.12
N TRP A 43 3.76 -6.88 -0.06
CA TRP A 43 3.64 -5.99 -1.20
C TRP A 43 4.95 -5.98 -1.98
N LYS A 44 4.90 -6.38 -3.26
CA LYS A 44 5.99 -6.09 -4.18
C LYS A 44 5.95 -4.60 -4.49
N VAL A 45 7.02 -3.90 -4.16
CA VAL A 45 7.25 -2.51 -4.50
C VAL A 45 8.22 -2.47 -5.66
N GLU A 46 7.82 -1.84 -6.76
CA GLU A 46 8.71 -1.61 -7.91
C GLU A 46 8.98 -0.12 -8.04
N SER A 47 10.27 0.24 -8.12
CA SER A 47 10.73 1.62 -8.31
C SER A 47 11.13 1.84 -9.77
N ILE A 48 10.53 2.83 -10.42
CA ILE A 48 10.81 3.24 -11.80
C ILE A 48 10.99 4.76 -11.80
N GLY A 49 12.24 5.22 -11.82
CA GLY A 49 12.55 6.66 -11.90
C GLY A 49 12.00 7.49 -10.75
N GLY A 50 11.99 6.96 -9.51
CA GLY A 50 11.47 7.67 -8.33
C GLY A 50 9.96 7.55 -8.12
N VAL A 51 9.28 6.82 -9.01
CA VAL A 51 7.86 6.49 -8.91
C VAL A 51 7.71 5.03 -8.54
N TYR A 52 6.68 4.72 -7.73
CA TYR A 52 6.49 3.41 -7.12
C TYR A 52 5.16 2.78 -7.52
N THR A 53 5.15 1.46 -7.64
CA THR A 53 3.91 0.66 -7.68
C THR A 53 3.87 -0.24 -6.45
N PHE A 54 2.68 -0.57 -5.98
CA PHE A 54 2.48 -1.48 -4.85
C PHE A 54 1.57 -2.61 -5.29
N TYR A 55 2.13 -3.81 -5.41
CA TYR A 55 1.42 -5.00 -5.89
C TYR A 55 1.30 -6.04 -4.79
N ASN A 56 0.07 -6.43 -4.47
CA ASN A 56 -0.19 -7.48 -3.50
C ASN A 56 0.06 -8.86 -4.13
N LEU A 57 0.98 -9.63 -3.56
CA LEU A 57 1.39 -10.91 -4.13
C LEU A 57 0.31 -12.00 -3.99
N ALA A 58 -0.50 -11.97 -2.92
CA ALA A 58 -1.53 -12.98 -2.71
C ALA A 58 -2.73 -12.80 -3.64
N HIS A 59 -3.23 -11.57 -3.76
CA HIS A 59 -4.47 -11.28 -4.50
C HIS A 59 -4.23 -10.78 -5.93
N LYS A 60 -2.97 -10.56 -6.31
CA LYS A 60 -2.57 -10.14 -7.66
C LYS A 60 -3.25 -8.83 -8.08
N ARG A 61 -3.17 -7.82 -7.22
CA ARG A 61 -3.79 -6.50 -7.43
C ARG A 61 -2.86 -5.38 -7.00
N TYR A 62 -2.96 -4.25 -7.68
CA TYR A 62 -2.26 -3.03 -7.32
C TYR A 62 -3.09 -2.19 -6.35
N ALA A 63 -2.42 -1.53 -5.40
CA ALA A 63 -3.03 -0.45 -4.63
C ALA A 63 -3.39 0.69 -5.56
N SER A 64 -4.61 1.20 -5.46
CA SER A 64 -5.17 2.18 -6.39
C SER A 64 -6.10 3.16 -5.69
N VAL A 65 -6.22 4.36 -6.23
CA VAL A 65 -7.22 5.35 -5.84
C VAL A 65 -7.98 5.74 -7.09
N ARG A 66 -9.31 5.53 -7.09
CA ARG A 66 -10.16 5.85 -8.25
C ARG A 66 -10.40 7.35 -8.38
N GLN A 67 -10.45 8.08 -7.26
CA GLN A 67 -10.67 9.52 -7.20
C GLN A 67 -9.76 10.13 -6.12
N PRO A 68 -8.80 11.00 -6.48
CA PRO A 68 -7.78 11.50 -5.56
C PRO A 68 -8.33 12.65 -4.68
N ASN A 69 -9.36 12.35 -3.88
CA ASN A 69 -9.91 13.28 -2.90
C ASN A 69 -9.47 12.87 -1.50
N GLY A 70 -9.21 13.86 -0.62
CA GLY A 70 -8.85 13.59 0.77
C GLY A 70 -9.89 12.72 1.48
N GLY A 71 -9.43 11.75 2.25
CA GLY A 71 -10.29 10.82 3.01
C GLY A 71 -10.86 9.65 2.21
N GLN A 72 -10.58 9.53 0.91
CA GLN A 72 -10.97 8.36 0.12
C GLN A 72 -10.17 7.11 0.53
N PRO A 73 -10.84 5.95 0.70
CA PRO A 73 -10.15 4.69 0.91
C PRO A 73 -9.23 4.32 -0.26
N ILE A 74 -8.11 3.66 0.04
CA ILE A 74 -7.28 3.04 -1.00
C ILE A 74 -7.95 1.75 -1.44
N GLY A 75 -8.32 1.67 -2.71
CA GLY A 75 -8.89 0.49 -3.34
C GLY A 75 -7.85 -0.36 -4.04
N ILE A 76 -8.34 -1.24 -4.92
CA ILE A 76 -7.50 -2.12 -5.74
C ILE A 76 -7.87 -2.08 -7.21
N HIS A 77 -6.88 -2.38 -8.05
CA HIS A 77 -7.04 -2.45 -9.51
C HIS A 77 -6.13 -3.51 -10.14
N SER A 78 -6.47 -3.98 -11.33
CA SER A 78 -5.66 -4.95 -12.10
C SER A 78 -4.47 -4.27 -12.79
N THR A 79 -4.59 -2.99 -13.11
CA THR A 79 -3.54 -2.16 -13.73
C THR A 79 -2.72 -1.43 -12.66
N ALA A 80 -1.42 -1.30 -12.91
CA ALA A 80 -0.50 -0.57 -12.04
C ALA A 80 -0.90 0.89 -11.89
N VAL A 81 -0.91 1.37 -10.65
CA VAL A 81 -1.00 2.79 -10.31
C VAL A 81 0.35 3.24 -9.78
N ARG A 82 0.73 4.46 -10.19
CA ARG A 82 2.01 5.08 -9.91
C ARG A 82 1.88 6.04 -8.74
N TRP A 83 2.80 5.92 -7.79
CA TRP A 83 2.82 6.68 -6.56
C TRP A 83 4.15 7.40 -6.41
N GLU A 84 4.13 8.64 -5.95
CA GLU A 84 5.33 9.30 -5.46
C GLU A 84 5.39 9.15 -3.94
N ILE A 85 6.55 8.79 -3.41
CA ILE A 85 6.79 8.77 -1.96
C ILE A 85 7.53 10.04 -1.60
N VAL A 86 6.78 11.03 -1.15
CA VAL A 86 7.30 12.33 -0.72
C VAL A 86 7.77 12.25 0.73
N LYS A 87 9.00 12.71 0.98
CA LYS A 87 9.53 12.86 2.34
C LYS A 87 8.82 14.04 3.01
N GLY A 88 7.83 13.77 3.85
CA GLY A 88 7.24 14.81 4.69
C GLY A 88 8.11 15.12 5.91
N LYS A 89 8.18 16.40 6.28
CA LYS A 89 8.19 16.78 7.70
C LYS A 89 6.73 16.77 8.14
N PHE A 90 6.22 15.61 8.52
CA PHE A 90 4.88 15.52 9.07
C PHE A 90 4.95 16.03 10.51
N GLU A 91 4.84 17.36 10.68
CA GLU A 91 4.54 17.95 11.98
C GLU A 91 3.20 17.37 12.40
N ASN A 92 3.26 16.52 13.41
CA ASN A 92 2.24 15.56 13.79
C ASN A 92 2.18 14.33 12.90
N GLY A 93 3.06 13.37 13.20
CA GLY A 93 2.74 11.96 13.01
C GLY A 93 1.46 11.64 13.78
N PHE A 94 0.31 11.85 13.16
CA PHE A 94 -0.92 11.21 13.60
C PHE A 94 -1.01 9.89 12.88
N LEU A 95 -0.53 8.96 13.68
CA LEU A 95 -0.29 7.58 13.44
C LEU A 95 -1.51 6.82 12.87
#